data_AF-A0A5N7CPV7-F1
#
_entry.id   AF-A0A5N7CPV7-F1
#
_cell.length_a   1.000
_cell.length_b   1.000
_cell.length_c   1.000
_cell.angle_alpha   90.00
_cell.angle_beta   90.00
_cell.angle_gamma   90.00
#
_symmetry.space_group_name_H-M   'P 1'
#
loop_
_entity.id
_entity.type
_entity.pdbx_description
1 polymer ?
#
loop_
_entity_poly.entity_id
_entity_poly.type
_entity_poly.pdbx_seq_one_letter_code
_entity_poly.pdbx_strand_id
1 'polypeptide(L)'
;MLILDLFSKSEPQWQRTKSYFGKPWIGCQLHDFGRNMGLYGQIMNVTLSLIDALESPDSLVGFRLTMEGQEENEIIYDLLLVQAWSAEPIEIKAYFENGVSGRYAGNHSSLVSCTRLGT
;
A
#
# COMPACT_ATOMS: atom_id res chain seq x y z
N MET A 1 -9.70 14.96 17.91
CA MET A 1 -9.63 13.49 18.05
C MET A 1 -9.34 12.92 16.68
N LEU A 2 -8.32 12.09 16.55
CA LEU A 2 -7.85 11.50 15.30
C LEU A 2 -8.02 9.98 15.39
N ILE A 3 -8.67 9.38 14.39
CA ILE A 3 -8.95 7.94 14.37
C ILE A 3 -7.94 7.24 13.46
N LEU A 4 -7.37 6.13 13.94
CA LEU A 4 -6.49 5.27 13.16
C LEU A 4 -7.29 4.04 12.76
N ASP A 5 -7.59 3.90 11.47
CA ASP A 5 -8.22 2.70 10.95
C ASP A 5 -7.12 1.68 10.62
N LEU A 6 -6.82 0.82 11.59
CA LEU A 6 -5.64 -0.05 11.60
C LEU A 6 -5.59 -1.06 10.46
N PHE A 7 -6.74 -1.51 9.96
CA PHE A 7 -6.83 -2.57 8.95
C PHE A 7 -7.66 -2.14 7.74
N SER A 8 -7.50 -0.88 7.30
CA SER A 8 -8.32 -0.29 6.24
C SER A 8 -8.27 -1.03 4.90
N LYS A 9 -7.15 -1.68 4.57
CA LYS A 9 -7.01 -2.39 3.29
C LYS A 9 -7.95 -3.59 3.19
N SER A 10 -8.03 -4.37 4.25
CA SER A 10 -8.75 -5.65 4.22
C SER A 10 -10.14 -5.51 4.82
N GLU A 11 -10.29 -4.71 5.87
CA GLU A 11 -11.57 -4.53 6.58
C GLU A 11 -11.83 -3.03 6.85
N PRO A 12 -12.10 -2.23 5.79
CA PRO A 12 -12.31 -0.79 5.90
C PRO A 12 -13.49 -0.45 6.81
N GLN A 13 -13.22 0.15 7.97
CA GLN A 13 -14.29 0.55 8.91
C GLN A 13 -14.85 1.93 8.56
N TRP A 14 -14.10 2.75 7.83
CA TRP A 14 -14.53 4.07 7.39
C TRP A 14 -15.79 4.01 6.50
N GLN A 15 -15.96 2.98 5.68
CA GLN A 15 -17.16 2.79 4.85
C GLN A 15 -18.41 2.55 5.70
N ARG A 16 -18.30 1.67 6.72
CA ARG A 16 -19.41 1.36 7.64
C ARG A 16 -19.80 2.55 8.51
N THR A 17 -18.83 3.37 8.88
CA THR A 17 -19.00 4.49 9.82
C THR A 17 -19.22 5.85 9.14
N LYS A 18 -19.34 5.87 7.81
CA LYS A 18 -19.48 7.10 7.01
C LYS A 18 -18.37 8.10 7.34
N SER A 19 -17.12 7.66 7.17
CA SER A 19 -15.91 8.42 7.50
C SER A 19 -15.89 8.91 8.96
N TYR A 20 -16.26 8.00 9.87
CA TYR A 20 -16.34 8.22 11.32
C TYR A 20 -17.17 9.43 11.74
N PHE A 21 -18.33 9.62 11.10
CA PHE A 21 -19.22 10.76 11.34
C PHE A 21 -18.51 12.12 11.15
N GLY A 22 -17.62 12.23 10.16
CA GLY A 22 -16.88 13.44 9.83
C GLY A 22 -15.67 13.73 10.72
N LYS A 23 -15.23 12.75 11.53
CA LYS A 23 -14.01 12.90 12.34
C LYS A 23 -12.78 12.62 11.49
N PRO A 24 -11.67 13.34 11.69
CA PRO A 24 -10.45 13.11 10.93
C PRO A 24 -9.90 11.71 11.23
N TRP A 25 -9.51 10.99 10.19
CA TRP A 25 -8.99 9.63 10.29
C TRP A 25 -7.82 9.38 9.34
N ILE A 26 -6.99 8.40 9.70
CA ILE A 26 -5.85 7.94 8.92
C ILE A 26 -6.10 6.48 8.52
N GLY A 27 -6.06 6.21 7.22
CA GLY A 27 -6.10 4.85 6.70
C GLY A 27 -4.77 4.15 6.93
N CYS A 28 -4.78 3.02 7.62
CA CYS A 28 -3.55 2.30 7.92
C CYS A 28 -3.45 0.99 7.14
N GLN A 29 -2.23 0.69 6.71
CA GLN A 29 -1.87 -0.57 6.09
C GLN A 29 -1.21 -1.47 7.13
N LEU A 30 -1.99 -2.41 7.64
CA LEU A 30 -1.51 -3.56 8.40
C LEU A 30 -1.31 -4.71 7.41
N HIS A 31 -0.05 -5.04 7.16
CA HIS A 31 0.37 -6.07 6.19
C HIS A 31 0.90 -7.31 6.90
N ASP A 32 1.76 -7.12 7.90
CA ASP A 32 2.35 -8.19 8.69
C ASP A 32 1.61 -8.38 10.02
N PHE A 33 1.33 -9.65 10.35
CA PHE A 33 0.83 -10.09 11.64
C PHE A 33 1.81 -11.11 12.24
N GLY A 34 2.33 -10.81 13.43
CA GLY A 34 3.19 -11.71 14.21
C GLY A 34 4.54 -12.08 13.57
N ARG A 35 5.09 -11.28 12.63
CA ARG A 35 6.35 -11.54 11.91
C ARG A 35 6.32 -12.87 11.13
N ASN A 36 5.22 -13.13 10.44
CA ASN A 36 5.09 -14.35 9.65
C ASN A 36 5.89 -14.25 8.35
N MET A 37 6.97 -15.03 8.29
CA MET A 37 7.86 -15.13 7.14
C MET A 37 7.16 -15.65 5.88
N GLY A 38 6.91 -14.76 4.91
CA GLY A 38 6.33 -15.11 3.62
C GLY A 38 6.33 -13.99 2.59
N LEU A 39 6.65 -14.32 1.33
CA LEU A 39 6.46 -13.39 0.22
C LEU A 39 4.96 -13.30 -0.10
N TYR A 40 4.31 -12.29 0.44
CA TYR A 40 2.88 -12.08 0.28
C TYR A 40 2.58 -10.60 0.13
N GLY A 41 1.69 -10.26 -0.79
CA GLY A 41 1.24 -8.89 -0.94
C GLY A 41 0.26 -8.74 -2.08
N GLN A 42 -0.97 -8.32 -1.77
CA GLN A 42 -1.93 -7.94 -2.80
C GLN A 42 -1.60 -6.53 -3.31
N ILE A 43 -0.68 -6.44 -4.27
CA ILE A 43 -0.09 -5.20 -4.77
C ILE A 43 -1.15 -4.28 -5.40
N MET A 44 -1.99 -4.82 -6.29
CA MET A 44 -3.08 -4.05 -6.93
C MET A 44 -4.06 -3.49 -5.91
N ASN A 45 -4.36 -4.27 -4.87
CA ASN A 45 -5.32 -3.88 -3.86
C ASN A 45 -4.76 -2.74 -2.97
N VAL A 46 -3.44 -2.65 -2.78
CA VAL A 46 -2.84 -1.52 -2.05
C VAL A 46 -3.11 -0.21 -2.77
N THR A 47 -2.75 -0.10 -4.05
CA THR A 47 -2.90 1.16 -4.80
C THR A 47 -4.37 1.55 -4.95
N LEU A 48 -5.24 0.60 -5.34
CA LEU A 48 -6.67 0.88 -5.52
C LEU A 48 -7.36 1.29 -4.22
N SER A 49 -7.14 0.56 -3.11
CA SER A 49 -7.79 0.91 -1.83
C SER A 49 -7.38 2.28 -1.30
N LEU A 50 -6.15 2.73 -1.58
CA LEU A 50 -5.70 4.07 -1.20
C LEU A 50 -6.43 5.15 -2.04
N ILE A 51 -6.58 4.94 -3.34
CA ILE A 51 -7.31 5.86 -4.21
C ILE A 51 -8.79 5.91 -3.84
N ASP A 52 -9.43 4.77 -3.60
CA ASP A 52 -10.82 4.70 -3.15
C ASP A 52 -11.03 5.45 -1.81
N ALA A 53 -10.06 5.36 -0.90
CA ALA A 53 -10.09 6.10 0.35
C ALA A 53 -9.86 7.61 0.14
N LEU A 54 -9.02 7.99 -0.82
CA LEU A 54 -8.77 9.39 -1.18
C LEU A 54 -10.00 10.06 -1.81
N GLU A 55 -10.79 9.32 -2.58
CA GLU A 55 -12.06 9.78 -3.16
C GLU A 55 -13.19 9.88 -2.10
N SER A 56 -12.97 9.37 -0.89
CA SER A 56 -13.95 9.47 0.20
C SER A 56 -14.04 10.89 0.78
N PRO A 57 -15.21 11.31 1.31
CA PRO A 57 -15.44 12.70 1.70
C PRO A 57 -14.58 13.17 2.89
N ASP A 58 -13.96 14.34 2.71
CA ASP A 58 -13.34 15.39 3.56
C ASP A 58 -12.70 15.07 4.93
N SER A 59 -12.74 13.85 5.45
CA SER A 59 -12.18 13.54 6.77
C SER A 59 -10.97 12.60 6.74
N LEU A 60 -10.57 12.11 5.57
CA LEU A 60 -9.28 11.42 5.44
C LEU A 60 -8.14 12.46 5.53
N VAL A 61 -7.24 12.29 6.50
CA VAL A 61 -6.09 13.19 6.70
C VAL A 61 -4.77 12.59 6.25
N GLY A 62 -4.75 11.32 5.87
CA GLY A 62 -3.56 10.68 5.28
C GLY A 62 -3.52 9.17 5.48
N PHE A 63 -2.38 8.59 5.10
CA PHE A 63 -2.11 7.16 5.17
C PHE A 63 -0.94 6.85 6.11
N ARG A 64 -0.92 5.64 6.68
CA ARG A 64 0.16 5.19 7.56
C ARG A 64 0.45 3.69 7.40
N LEU A 65 1.70 3.31 7.63
CA LEU A 65 2.12 1.92 7.78
C LEU A 65 2.00 1.50 9.25
N THR A 66 1.32 0.39 9.51
CA THR A 66 1.10 -0.14 10.87
C THR A 66 1.41 -1.64 10.94
N MET A 67 2.49 -2.07 10.27
CA MET A 67 2.99 -3.44 10.31
C MET A 67 3.41 -3.87 11.73
N GLU A 68 3.13 -5.11 12.12
CA GLU A 68 3.59 -5.68 13.40
C GLU A 68 5.07 -6.12 13.34
N GLY A 69 5.53 -6.51 12.14
CA GLY A 69 6.92 -6.85 11.82
C GLY A 69 7.48 -6.00 10.67
N GLN A 70 8.76 -5.61 10.79
CA GLN A 70 9.52 -4.97 9.70
C GLN A 70 10.67 -5.91 9.35
N GLU A 71 10.78 -6.40 8.10
CA GLU A 71 11.99 -7.07 7.55
C GLU A 71 11.79 -7.78 6.19
N GLU A 72 10.55 -8.03 5.74
CA GLU A 72 10.35 -9.03 4.66
C GLU A 72 9.80 -8.48 3.34
N ASN A 73 8.74 -7.67 3.38
CA ASN A 73 7.98 -7.26 2.20
C ASN A 73 8.18 -5.78 1.86
N GLU A 74 9.44 -5.35 1.80
CA GLU A 74 9.85 -3.95 1.56
C GLU A 74 9.14 -3.28 0.40
N ILE A 75 8.91 -4.02 -0.70
CA ILE A 75 8.28 -3.52 -1.92
C ILE A 75 6.85 -3.04 -1.64
N ILE A 76 6.11 -3.74 -0.78
CA ILE A 76 4.73 -3.36 -0.45
C ILE A 76 4.70 -2.04 0.34
N TYR A 77 5.66 -1.86 1.23
CA TYR A 77 5.80 -0.66 2.04
C TYR A 77 6.24 0.54 1.20
N ASP A 78 7.21 0.34 0.32
CA ASP A 78 7.68 1.37 -0.60
C ASP A 78 6.57 1.79 -1.58
N LEU A 79 5.82 0.84 -2.14
CA LEU A 79 4.69 1.14 -3.03
C LEU A 79 3.65 2.02 -2.34
N LEU A 80 3.30 1.73 -1.08
CA LEU A 80 2.35 2.56 -0.34
C LEU A 80 2.88 3.98 -0.11
N LEU A 81 4.17 4.11 0.21
CA LEU A 81 4.79 5.42 0.41
C LEU A 81 4.81 6.22 -0.89
N VAL A 82 5.17 5.60 -2.02
CA VAL A 82 5.12 6.27 -3.33
C VAL A 82 3.67 6.63 -3.71
N GLN A 83 2.70 5.76 -3.42
CA GLN A 83 1.29 6.04 -3.67
C GLN A 83 0.80 7.22 -2.83
N ALA A 84 1.30 7.42 -1.62
CA ALA A 84 0.94 8.56 -0.79
C ALA A 84 1.32 9.93 -1.40
N TRP A 85 2.27 9.95 -2.35
CA TRP A 85 2.67 11.15 -3.08
C TRP A 85 1.93 11.34 -4.42
N SER A 86 1.11 10.37 -4.84
CA SER A 86 0.36 10.40 -6.10
C SER A 86 -1.13 10.28 -5.84
N ALA A 87 -1.92 11.20 -6.40
CA ALA A 87 -3.38 11.11 -6.39
C ALA A 87 -3.94 10.12 -7.42
N GLU A 88 -3.09 9.61 -8.32
CA GLU A 88 -3.48 8.60 -9.32
C GLU A 88 -2.89 7.23 -8.98
N PRO A 89 -3.57 6.12 -9.34
CA PRO A 89 -3.05 4.77 -9.15
C PRO A 89 -1.69 4.59 -9.85
N ILE A 90 -0.70 4.09 -9.13
CA ILE A 90 0.62 3.81 -9.72
C ILE A 90 0.53 2.68 -10.74
N GLU A 91 1.15 2.86 -11.91
CA GLU A 91 1.35 1.78 -12.87
C GLU A 91 2.35 0.76 -12.33
N ILE A 92 1.81 -0.36 -11.83
CA ILE A 92 2.56 -1.39 -11.10
C ILE A 92 3.72 -1.94 -11.94
N LYS A 93 3.50 -2.16 -13.24
CA LYS A 93 4.51 -2.75 -14.12
C LYS A 93 5.71 -1.82 -14.30
N ALA A 94 5.49 -0.55 -14.62
CA ALA A 94 6.55 0.45 -14.67
C ALA A 94 7.25 0.64 -13.32
N TYR A 95 6.51 0.63 -12.21
CA TYR A 95 7.08 0.71 -10.86
C TYR A 95 8.06 -0.43 -10.58
N PHE A 96 7.69 -1.67 -10.89
CA PHE A 96 8.59 -2.81 -10.71
C PHE A 96 9.81 -2.77 -11.63
N GLU A 97 9.62 -2.39 -12.90
CA GLU A 97 10.73 -2.25 -13.86
C GLU A 97 11.77 -1.23 -13.38
N ASN A 98 11.30 -0.07 -12.91
CA ASN A 98 12.14 0.97 -12.35
C ASN A 98 12.76 0.56 -11.01
N GLY A 99 11.99 -0.10 -10.14
CA GLY A 99 12.46 -0.57 -8.84
C GLY A 99 13.56 -1.62 -8.95
N VAL A 100 13.43 -2.58 -9.86
CA VAL A 100 14.47 -3.58 -10.14
C VAL A 100 15.72 -2.91 -10.71
N SER A 101 15.54 -2.01 -11.68
CA SER A 101 16.67 -1.30 -12.31
C SER A 101 17.43 -0.42 -11.32
N GLY A 102 16.72 0.27 -10.43
CA GLY A 102 17.29 1.13 -9.39
C GLY A 102 17.95 0.36 -8.25
N ARG A 103 17.39 -0.78 -7.83
CA ARG A 103 17.95 -1.62 -6.76
C ARG A 103 19.17 -2.43 -7.20
N TYR A 104 19.16 -2.96 -8.42
CA TYR A 104 20.17 -3.93 -8.87
C TYR A 104 21.18 -3.39 -9.89
N ALA A 105 21.20 -2.08 -10.16
CA ALA A 105 22.21 -1.37 -10.96
C ALA A 105 22.77 -2.19 -12.14
N GLY A 106 21.92 -2.50 -13.12
CA GLY A 106 22.35 -3.24 -14.31
C GLY A 106 21.21 -3.51 -15.30
N ASN A 107 21.54 -3.64 -16.58
CA ASN A 107 20.58 -3.87 -17.65
C ASN A 107 20.16 -5.36 -17.68
N HIS A 108 19.26 -5.74 -16.76
CA HIS A 108 18.88 -7.14 -16.52
C HIS A 108 17.46 -7.42 -17.01
N SER A 109 17.31 -7.61 -18.32
CA SER A 109 16.06 -8.00 -18.97
C SER A 109 15.47 -9.30 -18.42
N SER A 110 16.29 -10.20 -17.87
CA SER A 110 15.86 -11.45 -17.23
C SER A 110 15.23 -11.26 -15.83
N LEU A 111 15.68 -10.27 -15.05
CA LEU A 111 15.16 -10.01 -13.69
C LEU A 111 13.75 -9.40 -13.73
N VAL A 112 13.51 -8.52 -14.69
CA VAL A 112 12.20 -7.91 -14.95
C VAL A 112 11.14 -8.94 -15.33
N SER A 113 11.52 -10.03 -16.00
CA SER A 113 10.57 -11.11 -16.33
C SER A 113 10.16 -11.93 -15.10
N CYS A 114 11.03 -12.04 -14.09
CA CYS A 114 10.78 -12.84 -12.90
C CYS A 114 9.78 -12.15 -11.94
N THR A 115 9.85 -10.81 -11.84
CA THR A 115 8.91 -10.02 -11.01
C THR A 115 7.50 -9.90 -11.62
N ARG A 116 7.30 -10.29 -12.88
CA ARG A 116 6.01 -10.25 -13.58
C ARG A 116 5.17 -11.54 -13.44
N LEU A 117 5.70 -12.59 -12.79
CA LEU A 117 5.07 -13.92 -12.76
C LEU A 117 3.88 -14.07 -11.78
N GLY A 118 3.48 -13.02 -11.07
CA GLY A 118 2.31 -13.02 -10.20
C GLY A 118 1.10 -12.35 -10.85
N THR A 119 0.42 -13.06 -11.77
CA THR A 119 -0.96 -12.75 -12.20
C THR A 119 -1.92 -13.76 -11.62
#